data_AF-A0A812JRA5-F1
#
_entry.id   AF-A0A812JRA5-F1
#
_cell.length_a   1.000
_cell.length_b   1.000
_cell.length_c   1.000
_cell.angle_alpha   90.00
_cell.angle_beta   90.00
_cell.angle_gamma   90.00
#
_symmetry.space_group_name_H-M   'P 1'
#
loop_
_entity.id
_entity.type
_entity.pdbx_description
1 polymer ?
#
loop_
_entity_poly.entity_id
_entity_poly.type
_entity_poly.pdbx_seq_one_letter_code
_entity_poly.pdbx_strand_id
1 'polypeptide(L)'
;EIVSEALAWGWIDSHARKLDEQRSLLLISPRRKGSVWSSLNKTYVSQLEKAGRMQPSGRAKIEQAKKDGSWNFLDDVDKLIEPADLKTALKKR
;
A
#
# COMPACT_ATOMS: atom_id res chain seq x y z
N GLU A 1 -12.24 8.02 -0.31
CA GLU A 1 -11.78 9.30 -0.92
C GLU A 1 -10.27 9.54 -0.84
N ILE A 2 -9.67 9.93 0.30
CA ILE A 2 -8.25 10.42 0.33
C ILE A 2 -7.24 9.38 -0.19
N VAL A 3 -7.34 8.12 0.26
CA VAL A 3 -6.41 7.05 -0.15
C VAL A 3 -6.43 6.85 -1.66
N SER A 4 -7.63 6.70 -2.24
CA SER A 4 -7.80 6.49 -3.68
C SER A 4 -7.25 7.66 -4.51
N GLU A 5 -7.52 8.90 -4.09
CA GLU A 5 -7.00 10.07 -4.78
C GLU A 5 -5.47 10.16 -4.66
N ALA A 6 -4.91 9.91 -3.47
CA ALA A 6 -3.47 9.85 -3.28
C ALA A 6 -2.82 8.80 -4.20
N LEU A 7 -3.39 7.59 -4.26
CA LEU A 7 -2.90 6.52 -5.13
C LEU A 7 -2.95 6.92 -6.61
N ALA A 8 -4.03 7.57 -7.07
CA ALA A 8 -4.17 8.02 -8.45
C ALA A 8 -2.98 8.87 -8.91
N TRP A 9 -2.41 9.67 -8.01
CA TRP A 9 -1.26 10.54 -8.26
C TRP A 9 0.09 9.95 -7.84
N GLY A 10 0.14 8.73 -7.30
CA GLY A 10 1.38 8.06 -6.86
C GLY A 10 1.84 8.44 -5.46
N TRP A 11 0.91 8.88 -4.62
CA TRP A 11 1.09 9.24 -3.22
C TRP A 11 0.49 8.18 -2.31
N ILE A 12 0.72 8.32 -1.00
CA ILE A 12 0.19 7.45 0.04
C ILE A 12 -0.10 8.27 1.29
N ASP A 13 -1.17 7.91 1.98
CA ASP A 13 -1.39 8.26 3.37
C ASP A 13 -0.57 7.33 4.29
N SER A 14 -0.10 7.85 5.42
CA SER A 14 0.73 7.06 6.34
C SER A 14 0.30 7.27 7.78
N HIS A 15 0.98 8.15 8.50
CA HIS A 15 0.81 8.32 9.92
C HIS A 15 -0.36 9.26 10.18
N ALA A 16 -1.41 8.71 10.78
CA ALA A 16 -2.44 9.49 11.44
C ALA A 16 -2.00 9.84 12.87
N ARG A 17 -2.19 11.09 13.30
CA ARG A 17 -1.88 11.55 14.66
C ARG A 17 -2.95 12.50 15.17
N LYS A 18 -3.14 12.56 16.49
CA LYS A 18 -3.97 13.59 17.13
C LYS A 18 -3.23 14.92 17.09
N LEU A 19 -3.90 16.00 16.70
CA LEU A 19 -3.39 17.36 16.84
C LEU A 19 -3.83 17.94 18.18
N ASP A 20 -5.13 17.83 18.47
CA ASP A 20 -5.79 18.24 19.71
C ASP A 20 -7.13 17.48 19.88
N GLU A 21 -7.95 17.88 20.84
CA GLU A 21 -9.22 17.22 21.18
C GLU A 21 -10.22 17.12 20.03
N GLN A 22 -10.16 18.03 19.05
CA GLN A 22 -11.14 18.09 17.95
C GLN A 22 -10.53 17.79 16.59
N ARG A 23 -9.19 17.74 16.48
CA ARG A 23 -8.50 17.65 15.18
C ARG A 23 -7.46 16.54 15.12
N SER A 24 -7.32 15.97 13.93
CA SER A 24 -6.30 14.99 13.58
C SER A 24 -5.46 15.45 12.39
N LEU A 25 -4.23 14.95 12.32
CA LEU A 25 -3.35 15.07 11.18
C LEU A 25 -3.25 13.72 10.47
N LEU A 26 -3.16 13.77 9.13
CA LEU A 26 -2.82 12.62 8.30
C LEU A 26 -1.68 13.02 7.36
N LEU A 27 -0.55 12.31 7.46
CA LEU A 27 0.57 12.55 6.55
C LEU A 27 0.28 11.96 5.17
N ILE A 28 0.20 12.83 4.17
CA ILE A 28 0.12 12.48 2.75
C ILE A 28 1.46 12.79 2.09
N SER A 29 2.08 11.79 1.45
CA SER A 29 3.41 11.96 0.83
C SER A 29 3.57 11.13 -0.45
N PRO A 30 4.50 11.49 -1.35
CA PRO A 30 4.81 10.66 -2.52
C PRO A 30 5.29 9.27 -2.11
N ARG A 31 4.85 8.22 -2.82
CA ARG A 31 5.36 6.86 -2.56
C ARG A 31 6.86 6.78 -2.85
N ARG A 32 7.62 6.28 -1.88
CA ARG A 32 9.06 6.03 -2.02
C ARG A 32 9.31 4.76 -2.81
N LYS A 33 10.47 4.65 -3.47
CA LYS A 33 10.92 3.40 -4.12
C LYS A 33 10.93 2.26 -3.09
N GLY A 34 10.49 1.06 -3.48
CA GLY A 34 10.38 -0.09 -2.59
C GLY A 34 9.24 -0.03 -1.56
N SER A 35 8.36 0.99 -1.58
CA SER A 35 7.19 1.01 -0.70
C SER A 35 6.22 -0.11 -1.09
N VAL A 36 5.93 -0.99 -0.14
CA VAL A 36 5.07 -2.16 -0.35
C VAL A 36 3.60 -1.80 -0.64
N TRP A 37 2.88 -2.74 -1.27
CA TRP A 37 1.49 -2.56 -1.69
C TRP A 37 0.60 -3.64 -1.08
N SER A 38 -0.32 -3.23 -0.20
CA SER A 38 -1.34 -4.12 0.36
C SER A 38 -2.41 -4.47 -0.67
N SER A 39 -3.06 -5.62 -0.49
CA SER A 39 -4.25 -6.07 -1.23
C SER A 39 -5.34 -5.00 -1.37
N LEU A 40 -5.60 -4.23 -0.30
CA LEU A 40 -6.57 -3.14 -0.32
C LEU A 40 -6.15 -1.99 -1.26
N ASN A 41 -4.87 -1.58 -1.22
CA ASN A 41 -4.36 -0.56 -2.14
C ASN A 41 -4.41 -1.04 -3.59
N LYS A 42 -4.11 -2.32 -3.86
CA LYS A 42 -4.26 -2.91 -5.20
C LYS A 42 -5.71 -2.91 -5.68
N THR A 43 -6.65 -3.12 -4.75
CA THR A 43 -8.09 -3.05 -5.04
C THR A 43 -8.50 -1.64 -5.47
N TYR A 44 -8.07 -0.61 -4.74
CA TYR A 44 -8.33 0.79 -5.12
C TYR A 44 -7.70 1.15 -6.47
N VAL A 45 -6.46 0.71 -6.72
CA VAL A 45 -5.82 0.89 -8.04
C VAL A 45 -6.68 0.27 -9.14
N SER A 46 -7.14 -0.98 -8.99
CA SER A 46 -8.00 -1.62 -9.98
C SER A 46 -9.29 -0.84 -10.24
N GLN A 47 -9.91 -0.30 -9.19
CA GLN A 47 -11.11 0.54 -9.32
C GLN A 47 -10.81 1.86 -10.07
N LEU A 48 -9.72 2.53 -9.74
CA LEU A 48 -9.29 3.78 -10.40
C LEU A 48 -8.95 3.57 -11.88
N GLU A 49 -8.31 2.44 -12.21
CA GLU A 49 -8.01 2.07 -13.59
C GLU A 49 -9.28 1.81 -14.39
N LYS A 50 -10.23 1.04 -13.83
CA LYS A 50 -11.55 0.80 -14.46
C LYS A 50 -12.32 2.11 -14.68
N ALA A 51 -12.20 3.05 -13.75
CA ALA A 51 -12.85 4.35 -13.82
C ALA A 51 -12.08 5.37 -14.69
N GLY A 52 -10.91 5.03 -15.25
CA GLY A 52 -10.10 5.97 -16.03
C GLY A 52 -9.52 7.14 -15.23
N ARG A 53 -9.50 7.06 -13.88
CA ARG A 53 -9.06 8.15 -12.98
C ARG A 53 -7.57 8.09 -12.62
N MET A 54 -6.89 7.00 -12.99
CA MET A 54 -5.47 6.80 -12.67
C MET A 54 -4.57 7.75 -13.48
N GLN A 55 -3.75 8.55 -12.81
CA GLN A 55 -2.87 9.53 -13.45
C GLN A 55 -1.52 8.94 -13.87
N PRO A 56 -0.80 9.59 -14.81
CA PRO A 56 0.52 9.11 -15.27
C PRO A 56 1.53 8.92 -14.14
N SER A 57 1.56 9.82 -13.14
CA SER A 57 2.48 9.72 -12.01
C SER A 57 2.20 8.51 -11.12
N GLY A 58 0.93 8.18 -10.88
CA GLY A 58 0.56 7.00 -10.12
C GLY A 58 0.83 5.71 -10.89
N ARG A 59 0.59 5.68 -12.21
CA ARG A 59 0.98 4.56 -13.08
C ARG A 59 2.49 4.33 -13.03
N ALA A 60 3.29 5.38 -13.09
CA ALA A 60 4.74 5.28 -12.99
C ALA A 60 5.19 4.62 -11.66
N LYS A 61 4.52 4.92 -10.54
CA LYS A 61 4.78 4.25 -9.26
C LYS A 61 4.39 2.78 -9.24
N ILE A 62 3.28 2.42 -9.86
CA ILE A 62 2.86 1.01 -10.01
C ILE A 62 3.87 0.23 -10.84
N GLU A 63 4.30 0.79 -11.98
CA GLU A 63 5.30 0.14 -12.84
C GLU A 63 6.66 0.01 -12.16
N GLN A 64 7.07 1.01 -11.38
CA GLN A 64 8.25 0.92 -10.53
C GLN A 64 8.12 -0.22 -9.50
N ALA A 65 6.97 -0.32 -8.84
CA ALA A 65 6.72 -1.33 -7.81
C ALA A 65 6.66 -2.76 -8.37
N LYS A 66 6.13 -2.93 -9.58
CA LYS A 66 6.15 -4.23 -10.29
C LYS A 66 7.59 -4.63 -10.63
N LYS A 67 8.42 -3.67 -11.09
CA LYS A 67 9.83 -3.91 -11.44
C LYS A 67 10.71 -4.23 -10.24
N ASP A 68 10.48 -3.57 -9.11
CA ASP A 68 11.29 -3.76 -7.89
C ASP A 68 10.73 -4.84 -6.93
N GLY A 69 9.63 -5.49 -7.29
CA GLY A 69 9.01 -6.57 -6.51
C GLY A 69 8.16 -6.10 -5.32
N SER A 70 8.20 -4.82 -4.95
CA SER A 70 7.41 -4.29 -3.83
C SER A 70 5.90 -4.38 -4.05
N TRP A 71 5.45 -4.51 -5.31
CA TRP A 71 4.06 -4.79 -5.64
C TRP A 71 3.57 -6.10 -5.02
N ASN A 72 4.33 -7.20 -5.11
CA ASN A 72 3.89 -8.53 -4.65
C ASN A 72 4.42 -8.92 -3.26
N PHE A 73 5.24 -8.06 -2.64
CA PHE A 73 5.93 -8.37 -1.40
C PHE A 73 5.01 -8.82 -0.25
N LEU A 74 3.79 -8.28 -0.18
CA LEU A 74 2.83 -8.62 0.88
C LEU A 74 1.86 -9.74 0.51
N ASP A 75 1.98 -10.38 -0.66
CA ASP A 75 0.96 -11.33 -1.14
C ASP A 75 0.77 -12.53 -0.20
N ASP A 76 1.86 -13.10 0.32
CA ASP A 76 1.79 -14.24 1.23
C ASP A 76 1.24 -13.83 2.59
N VAL A 77 1.61 -12.63 3.06
CA VAL A 77 1.08 -12.03 4.30
C VAL A 77 -0.43 -11.79 4.17
N ASP A 78 -0.88 -11.19 3.06
CA ASP A 78 -2.29 -10.90 2.78
C ASP A 78 -3.11 -12.19 2.61
N LYS A 79 -2.49 -13.28 2.14
CA LYS A 79 -3.10 -14.63 2.04
C LYS A 79 -2.99 -15.45 3.32
N LEU A 80 -2.38 -14.91 4.37
CA LEU A 80 -2.15 -15.59 5.65
C LEU A 80 -1.38 -16.91 5.49
N ILE A 81 -0.44 -16.95 4.54
CA ILE A 81 0.44 -18.10 4.35
C ILE A 81 1.48 -18.08 5.47
N GLU A 82 1.43 -19.09 6.34
CA GLU A 82 2.39 -19.25 7.43
C GLU A 82 3.74 -19.79 6.90
N PRO A 83 4.86 -19.08 7.08
CA PRO A 83 6.18 -19.57 6.71
C PRO A 83 6.58 -20.81 7.52
N ALA A 84 7.27 -21.76 6.88
CA ALA A 84 7.65 -23.02 7.53
C ALA A 84 8.60 -22.84 8.72
N ASP A 85 9.50 -21.86 8.63
CA ASP A 85 10.40 -21.46 9.71
C ASP A 85 9.65 -20.83 10.88
N LEU A 86 8.67 -19.96 10.61
CA LEU A 86 7.78 -19.40 11.64
C LEU A 86 6.99 -20.51 12.36
N LYS A 87 6.37 -21.40 11.60
CA LYS A 87 5.63 -22.56 12.15
C LYS A 87 6.51 -23.43 13.04
N THR A 88 7.75 -23.64 12.63
CA THR A 88 8.74 -24.41 13.40
C THR A 88 9.13 -23.69 14.69
N ALA A 89 9.33 -22.37 14.64
CA ALA A 89 9.69 -21.56 15.81
C ALA A 89 8.56 -21.53 16.86
N LEU A 90 7.30 -21.41 16.43
CA LEU A 90 6.14 -21.39 17.32
C LEU A 90 5.92 -22.72 18.06
N LYS A 91 6.26 -23.86 17.44
CA LYS A 91 6.18 -25.20 18.07
C LYS A 91 7.24 -25.49 19.13
N LYS A 92 8.32 -24.69 19.19
CA LYS A 92 9.41 -24.86 20.17
C LYS A 92 9.14 -24.16 21.53
N ARG A 93 7.98 -23.52 21.67
CA ARG A 93 7.49 -22.93 22.93
C ARG A 93 6.60 -23.93 23.67
#